data_AF-A0A971WUH5-F1
#
_entry.id   AF-A0A971WUH5-F1
#
_cell.length_a   1.000
_cell.length_b   1.000
_cell.length_c   1.000
_cell.angle_alpha   90.00
_cell.angle_beta   90.00
_cell.angle_gamma   90.00
#
_symmetry.space_group_name_H-M   'P 1'
#
loop_
_entity.id
_entity.type
_entity.pdbx_description
1 polymer ?
#
loop_
_entity_poly.entity_id
_entity_poly.type
_entity_poly.pdbx_seq_one_letter_code
_entity_poly.pdbx_strand_id
1 'polypeptide(L)'
;GNSDRANKAWLLFKYLLTNREKAVSADIIIDNFWPDLDPISAKQALYTCIHRLRSMLEPNRSRYESPRYIITQGGFYQLNPEANYWLDADIFETLCERASECMKTDSSQAAELFVEALSLYKGDYLSEHMYEDWVQAAQCHY
;
A
#
# COMPACT_ATOMS: atom_id res chain seq x y z
N GLY A 1 -16.98 12.10 -10.63
CA GLY A 1 -16.54 12.72 -11.92
C GLY A 1 -15.03 12.66 -12.16
N ASN A 2 -14.22 13.42 -11.41
CA ASN A 2 -12.75 13.30 -11.43
C ASN A 2 -12.16 12.95 -10.05
N SER A 3 -12.86 13.35 -8.97
CA SER A 3 -12.55 12.97 -7.59
C SER A 3 -12.71 11.46 -7.35
N ASP A 4 -13.83 10.85 -7.75
CA ASP A 4 -14.03 9.38 -7.55
C ASP A 4 -12.94 8.54 -8.22
N ARG A 5 -12.46 8.96 -9.40
CA ARG A 5 -11.38 8.27 -10.11
C ARG A 5 -10.02 8.49 -9.44
N ALA A 6 -9.76 9.66 -8.84
CA ALA A 6 -8.57 9.87 -8.01
C ALA A 6 -8.64 9.03 -6.74
N ASN A 7 -9.80 9.00 -6.08
CA ASN A 7 -10.04 8.23 -4.87
C ASN A 7 -9.80 6.74 -5.13
N LYS A 8 -10.30 6.20 -6.25
CA LYS A 8 -10.11 4.79 -6.60
C LYS A 8 -8.65 4.46 -6.96
N ALA A 9 -7.91 5.39 -7.58
CA ALA A 9 -6.48 5.23 -7.82
C ALA A 9 -5.68 5.21 -6.50
N TRP A 10 -6.02 6.09 -5.54
CA TRP A 10 -5.43 6.06 -4.21
C TRP A 10 -5.81 4.82 -3.40
N LEU A 11 -7.05 4.33 -3.55
CA LEU A 11 -7.47 3.08 -2.94
C LEU A 11 -6.65 1.90 -3.48
N LEU A 12 -6.42 1.86 -4.80
CA LEU A 12 -5.55 0.86 -5.41
C LEU A 12 -4.10 0.98 -4.94
N PHE A 13 -3.59 2.18 -4.75
CA PHE A 13 -2.28 2.39 -4.15
C PHE A 13 -2.20 1.82 -2.74
N LYS A 14 -3.19 2.15 -1.89
CA LYS A 14 -3.29 1.63 -0.52
C LYS A 14 -3.30 0.10 -0.53
N TYR A 15 -4.10 -0.53 -1.40
CA TYR A 15 -4.13 -1.98 -1.55
C TYR A 15 -2.79 -2.59 -1.97
N LEU A 16 -2.11 -2.01 -2.97
CA LEU A 16 -0.80 -2.48 -3.40
C LEU A 16 0.29 -2.24 -2.33
N LEU A 17 0.16 -1.19 -1.53
CA LEU A 17 1.03 -0.90 -0.41
C LEU A 17 0.83 -1.90 0.75
N THR A 18 -0.43 -2.26 1.05
CA THR A 18 -0.75 -3.35 1.99
C THR A 18 -0.11 -4.67 1.55
N ASN A 19 -0.11 -4.94 0.24
CA ASN A 19 0.45 -6.15 -0.34
C ASN A 19 1.89 -5.96 -0.87
N ARG A 20 2.66 -4.98 -0.35
CA ARG A 20 3.96 -4.56 -0.93
C ARG A 20 4.96 -5.69 -1.15
N GLU A 21 4.95 -6.71 -0.30
CA GLU A 21 5.84 -7.87 -0.39
C GLU A 21 5.50 -8.85 -1.52
N LYS A 22 4.31 -8.72 -2.15
CA LYS A 22 3.78 -9.71 -3.11
C LYS A 22 3.23 -9.04 -4.35
N ALA A 23 3.52 -9.65 -5.50
CA ALA A 23 2.85 -9.30 -6.74
C ALA A 23 1.40 -9.82 -6.74
N VAL A 24 0.43 -8.96 -7.06
CA VAL A 24 -1.00 -9.30 -7.07
C VAL A 24 -1.51 -9.41 -8.50
N SER A 25 -2.28 -10.45 -8.81
CA SER A 25 -2.78 -10.66 -10.17
C SER A 25 -3.82 -9.62 -10.56
N ALA A 26 -3.91 -9.32 -11.86
CA ALA A 26 -4.95 -8.45 -12.40
C ALA A 26 -6.36 -8.92 -12.02
N ASP A 27 -6.60 -10.24 -12.03
CA ASP A 27 -7.91 -10.81 -11.74
C ASP A 27 -8.30 -10.58 -10.27
N ILE A 28 -7.38 -10.79 -9.31
CA ILE A 28 -7.64 -10.50 -7.88
C ILE A 28 -7.94 -9.01 -7.66
N ILE A 29 -7.19 -8.12 -8.33
CA ILE A 29 -7.46 -6.68 -8.21
C ILE A 29 -8.83 -6.35 -8.82
N ILE A 30 -9.18 -6.97 -9.94
CA ILE A 30 -10.49 -6.78 -10.59
C ILE A 30 -11.63 -7.20 -9.66
N ASP A 31 -11.53 -8.39 -9.08
CA ASP A 31 -12.58 -8.94 -8.21
C ASP A 31 -12.81 -8.06 -6.98
N ASN A 32 -11.74 -7.48 -6.41
CA ASN A 32 -11.86 -6.58 -5.27
C ASN A 32 -12.41 -5.19 -5.63
N PHE A 33 -12.04 -4.64 -6.80
CA PHE A 33 -12.32 -3.23 -7.12
C PHE A 33 -13.50 -3.03 -8.06
N TRP A 34 -13.83 -4.02 -8.90
CA TRP A 34 -14.87 -3.95 -9.92
C TRP A 34 -15.63 -5.28 -10.08
N PRO A 35 -16.21 -5.83 -8.99
CA PRO A 35 -16.89 -7.13 -9.03
C PRO A 35 -18.11 -7.16 -9.96
N ASP A 36 -18.74 -6.00 -10.19
CA ASP A 36 -19.97 -5.90 -10.98
C ASP A 36 -19.73 -5.66 -12.47
N LEU A 37 -18.47 -5.49 -12.91
CA LEU A 37 -18.15 -5.25 -14.32
C LEU A 37 -17.92 -6.55 -15.07
N ASP A 38 -18.29 -6.57 -16.36
CA ASP A 38 -17.90 -7.66 -17.23
C ASP A 38 -16.36 -7.71 -17.40
N PRO A 39 -15.78 -8.88 -17.74
CA PRO A 39 -14.32 -9.05 -17.77
C PRO A 39 -13.57 -8.07 -18.68
N ILE A 40 -14.17 -7.62 -19.78
CA ILE A 40 -13.52 -6.70 -20.72
C ILE A 40 -13.50 -5.29 -20.12
N SER A 41 -14.66 -4.83 -19.62
CA SER A 41 -14.78 -3.54 -18.96
C SER A 41 -13.93 -3.44 -17.70
N ALA A 42 -13.87 -4.50 -16.90
CA ALA A 42 -13.09 -4.54 -15.67
C ALA A 42 -11.57 -4.42 -15.95
N LYS A 43 -11.07 -5.14 -16.96
CA LYS A 43 -9.66 -5.02 -17.39
C LYS A 43 -9.34 -3.60 -17.87
N GLN A 44 -10.22 -2.99 -18.66
CA GLN A 44 -10.03 -1.61 -19.11
C GLN A 44 -10.06 -0.61 -17.95
N ALA A 45 -10.93 -0.83 -16.96
CA ALA A 45 -10.99 -0.02 -15.75
C ALA A 45 -9.71 -0.12 -14.93
N LEU A 46 -9.17 -1.33 -14.73
CA LEU A 46 -7.88 -1.55 -14.07
C LEU A 46 -6.74 -0.84 -14.79
N TYR A 47 -6.62 -1.00 -16.11
CA TYR A 47 -5.57 -0.32 -16.88
C TYR A 47 -5.64 1.20 -16.76
N THR A 48 -6.85 1.76 -16.84
CA THR A 48 -7.08 3.20 -16.69
C THR A 48 -6.71 3.67 -15.28
N CYS A 49 -7.05 2.88 -14.25
CA CYS A 49 -6.74 3.18 -12.86
C CYS A 49 -5.22 3.15 -12.60
N ILE A 50 -4.53 2.11 -13.06
CA ILE A 50 -3.06 1.98 -12.94
C ILE A 50 -2.34 3.11 -13.69
N HIS A 51 -2.78 3.43 -14.91
CA HIS A 51 -2.19 4.53 -15.67
C HIS A 51 -2.29 5.84 -14.89
N ARG A 52 -3.48 6.13 -14.35
CA ARG A 52 -3.71 7.31 -13.52
C ARG A 52 -2.85 7.31 -12.26
N LEU A 53 -2.79 6.18 -11.54
CA LEU A 53 -1.99 6.05 -10.34
C LEU A 53 -0.50 6.34 -10.62
N ARG A 54 0.04 5.79 -11.70
CA ARG A 54 1.42 6.07 -12.15
C ARG A 54 1.63 7.55 -12.45
N SER A 55 0.68 8.22 -13.11
CA SER A 55 0.77 9.66 -13.35
C SER A 55 0.69 10.50 -12.07
N MET A 56 -0.02 10.03 -11.04
CA MET A 56 -0.11 10.72 -9.75
C MET A 56 1.17 10.55 -8.92
N LEU A 57 1.78 9.36 -8.92
CA LEU A 57 3.03 9.10 -8.22
C LEU A 57 4.26 9.67 -8.95
N GLU A 58 4.20 9.74 -10.27
CA GLU A 58 5.33 10.10 -11.14
C GLU A 58 4.90 11.14 -12.19
N PRO A 59 4.51 12.36 -11.77
CA PRO A 59 3.93 13.37 -12.66
C PRO A 59 4.88 13.85 -13.76
N ASN A 60 6.19 13.70 -13.55
CA ASN A 60 7.24 14.10 -14.49
C ASN A 60 7.76 12.93 -15.35
N ARG A 61 7.21 11.73 -15.21
CA ARG A 61 7.67 10.55 -15.96
C ARG A 61 7.33 10.70 -17.44
N SER A 62 8.33 10.48 -18.29
CA SER A 62 8.12 10.43 -19.74
C SER A 62 7.30 9.20 -20.14
N ARG A 63 6.52 9.31 -21.22
CA ARG A 63 5.73 8.18 -21.76
C ARG A 63 6.57 6.96 -22.15
N TYR A 64 7.87 7.16 -22.37
CA TYR A 64 8.82 6.12 -22.77
C TYR A 64 9.59 5.50 -21.60
N GLU A 65 9.47 6.08 -20.40
CA GLU A 65 10.14 5.58 -19.21
C GLU A 65 9.26 4.55 -18.51
N SER A 66 9.88 3.47 -18.06
CA SER A 66 9.22 2.50 -17.20
C SER A 66 8.79 3.16 -15.88
N PRO A 67 7.62 2.78 -15.32
CA PRO A 67 7.18 3.28 -14.03
C PRO A 67 8.13 2.82 -12.92
N ARG A 68 8.49 3.74 -12.01
CA ARG A 68 9.38 3.46 -10.88
C ARG A 68 8.66 2.79 -9.72
N TYR A 69 7.45 3.23 -9.35
CA TYR A 69 6.81 2.78 -8.11
C TYR A 69 5.85 1.61 -8.31
N ILE A 70 5.04 1.62 -9.37
CA ILE A 70 4.05 0.56 -9.63
C ILE A 70 4.45 -0.20 -10.87
N ILE A 71 5.00 -1.40 -10.70
CA ILE A 71 5.50 -2.25 -11.78
C ILE A 71 4.43 -3.26 -12.23
N THR A 72 4.58 -3.77 -13.46
CA THR A 72 3.74 -4.85 -13.99
C THR A 72 4.64 -5.92 -14.58
N GLN A 73 4.46 -7.17 -14.15
CA GLN A 73 5.20 -8.32 -14.66
C GLN A 73 4.25 -9.51 -14.81
N GLY A 74 4.16 -10.09 -16.02
CA GLY A 74 3.36 -11.29 -16.26
C GLY A 74 1.86 -11.18 -15.95
N GLY A 75 1.27 -9.97 -15.98
CA GLY A 75 -0.13 -9.74 -15.59
C GLY A 75 -0.35 -9.49 -14.09
N PHE A 76 0.73 -9.38 -13.31
CA PHE A 76 0.69 -9.02 -11.90
C PHE A 76 1.15 -7.57 -11.70
N TYR A 77 0.64 -6.93 -10.66
CA TYR A 77 0.98 -5.58 -10.23
C TYR A 77 1.61 -5.62 -8.84
N GLN A 78 2.62 -4.79 -8.62
CA GLN A 78 3.33 -4.72 -7.34
C GLN A 78 3.84 -3.30 -7.08
N LEU A 79 3.91 -2.92 -5.82
CA LEU A 79 4.80 -1.85 -5.39
C LEU A 79 6.25 -2.33 -5.61
N ASN A 80 7.03 -1.57 -6.38
CA ASN A 80 8.37 -1.97 -6.77
C ASN A 80 9.26 -2.11 -5.52
N PRO A 81 9.78 -3.32 -5.21
CA PRO A 81 10.63 -3.53 -4.04
C PRO A 81 11.97 -2.78 -4.15
N GLU A 82 12.41 -2.46 -5.37
CA GLU A 82 13.63 -1.70 -5.63
C GLU A 82 13.40 -0.17 -5.62
N ALA A 83 12.15 0.27 -5.43
CA ALA A 83 11.87 1.70 -5.35
C ALA A 83 12.32 2.24 -3.98
N ASN A 84 13.03 3.36 -4.00
CA ASN A 84 13.35 4.07 -2.77
C ASN A 84 12.10 4.81 -2.27
N TYR A 85 11.55 4.37 -1.14
CA TYR A 85 10.47 5.03 -0.43
C TYR A 85 10.64 4.83 1.07
N TRP A 86 9.88 5.60 1.85
CA TRP A 86 9.89 5.57 3.31
C TRP A 86 8.47 5.30 3.80
N LEU A 87 8.31 4.32 4.69
CA LEU A 87 7.04 4.00 5.34
C LEU A 87 7.20 4.18 6.85
N ASP A 88 6.28 4.92 7.44
CA ASP A 88 6.16 5.07 8.89
C ASP A 88 5.88 3.73 9.58
N ALA A 89 5.08 2.86 8.95
CA ALA A 89 4.80 1.50 9.42
C ALA A 89 6.08 0.65 9.56
N ASP A 90 7.01 0.71 8.60
CA ASP A 90 8.26 -0.06 8.67
C ASP A 90 9.15 0.43 9.83
N ILE A 91 9.16 1.74 10.11
CA ILE A 91 9.89 2.29 11.26
C ILE A 91 9.21 1.90 12.57
N PHE A 92 7.89 1.96 12.62
CA PHE A 92 7.12 1.55 13.77
C PHE A 92 7.46 0.10 14.14
N GLU A 93 7.40 -0.81 13.17
CA GLU A 93 7.78 -2.22 13.35
C GLU A 93 9.23 -2.34 13.84
N THR A 94 10.17 -1.65 13.19
CA THR A 94 11.60 -1.65 13.57
C THR A 94 11.83 -1.14 15.00
N LEU A 95 11.13 -0.09 15.42
CA LEU A 95 11.24 0.47 16.78
C LEU A 95 10.67 -0.51 17.81
N CYS A 96 9.55 -1.17 17.52
CA CYS A 96 8.95 -2.19 18.37
C CYS A 96 9.85 -3.42 18.53
N GLU A 97 10.49 -3.89 17.45
CA GLU A 97 11.46 -4.98 17.48
C GLU A 97 12.67 -4.62 18.35
N ARG A 98 13.28 -3.45 18.10
CA ARG A 98 14.42 -2.95 18.88
C ARG A 98 14.08 -2.75 20.35
N ALA A 99 12.90 -2.21 20.64
CA ALA A 99 12.43 -2.05 22.03
C ALA A 99 12.31 -3.41 22.72
N SER A 100 11.76 -4.42 22.03
CA SER A 100 11.62 -5.79 22.54
C SER A 100 12.97 -6.48 22.79
N GLU A 101 13.98 -6.20 21.97
CA GLU A 101 15.35 -6.67 22.21
C GLU A 101 15.99 -5.96 23.40
N CYS A 102 15.89 -4.62 23.47
CA CYS A 102 16.41 -3.81 24.57
C CYS A 102 15.77 -4.17 25.92
N MET A 103 14.51 -4.62 25.96
CA MET A 103 13.86 -5.04 27.20
C MET A 103 14.65 -6.10 27.97
N LYS A 104 15.46 -6.91 27.28
CA LYS A 104 16.28 -7.97 27.91
C LYS A 104 17.48 -7.41 28.69
N THR A 105 17.93 -6.19 28.39
CA THR A 105 19.17 -5.61 28.93
C THR A 105 19.00 -4.23 29.55
N ASP A 106 18.10 -3.40 29.01
CA ASP A 106 17.82 -2.04 29.47
C ASP A 106 16.35 -1.69 29.24
N SER A 107 15.56 -1.79 30.31
CA SER A 107 14.13 -1.49 30.28
C SER A 107 13.83 0.00 30.08
N SER A 108 14.74 0.89 30.47
CA SER A 108 14.56 2.33 30.31
C SER A 108 14.70 2.72 28.84
N GLN A 109 15.74 2.21 28.18
CA GLN A 109 15.93 2.40 26.75
C GLN A 109 14.79 1.77 25.93
N ALA A 110 14.30 0.59 26.33
CA ALA A 110 13.14 -0.02 25.69
C ALA A 110 11.89 0.86 25.79
N ALA A 111 11.64 1.48 26.94
CA ALA A 111 10.49 2.38 27.12
C ALA A 111 10.58 3.61 26.21
N GLU A 112 11.76 4.20 26.05
CA GLU A 112 11.98 5.34 25.14
C GLU A 112 11.67 4.95 23.68
N LEU A 113 12.14 3.78 23.23
CA LEU A 113 11.87 3.27 21.88
C LEU A 113 10.37 3.00 21.65
N PHE A 114 9.65 2.48 22.63
CA PHE A 114 8.19 2.30 22.52
C PHE A 114 7.45 3.64 22.45
N VAL A 115 7.87 4.66 23.21
CA VAL A 115 7.28 6.00 23.13
C VAL A 115 7.51 6.60 21.74
N GLU A 116 8.69 6.42 21.16
CA GLU A 116 8.99 6.84 19.80
C GLU A 116 8.10 6.12 18.78
N ALA A 117 7.94 4.80 18.90
CA ALA A 117 7.05 4.01 18.04
C ALA A 117 5.60 4.53 18.12
N LEU A 118 5.06 4.72 19.33
CA LEU A 118 3.71 5.23 19.52
C LEU A 118 3.49 6.62 18.91
N SER A 119 4.53 7.45 18.82
CA SER A 119 4.43 8.78 18.18
C SER A 119 4.20 8.71 16.67
N LEU A 120 4.56 7.58 16.03
CA LEU A 120 4.32 7.33 14.61
C LEU A 120 2.90 6.81 14.34
N TYR A 121 2.24 6.25 15.35
CA TYR A 121 0.90 5.70 15.23
C TYR A 121 -0.16 6.81 15.22
N LYS A 122 -0.82 7.01 14.07
CA LYS A 122 -1.81 8.10 13.88
C LYS A 122 -3.27 7.63 13.91
N GLY A 123 -3.51 6.41 14.37
CA GLY A 123 -4.83 5.76 14.37
C GLY A 123 -4.86 4.53 13.46
N ASP A 124 -6.03 3.90 13.37
CA ASP A 124 -6.18 2.60 12.72
C ASP A 124 -5.83 2.63 11.23
N TYR A 125 -5.19 1.55 10.76
CA TYR A 125 -4.83 1.37 9.37
C TYR A 125 -6.06 1.49 8.46
N LEU A 126 -6.03 2.47 7.57
CA LEU A 126 -7.08 2.74 6.58
C LEU A 126 -8.51 2.78 7.17
N SER A 127 -8.67 3.39 8.34
CA SER A 127 -9.97 3.56 9.03
C SER A 127 -11.09 4.12 8.13
N GLU A 128 -10.75 4.96 7.15
CA GLU A 128 -11.67 5.51 6.14
C GLU A 128 -12.26 4.45 5.17
N HIS A 129 -11.67 3.26 5.10
CA HIS A 129 -12.00 2.18 4.16
C HIS A 129 -12.33 0.85 4.86
N MET A 130 -12.77 0.90 6.11
CA MET A 130 -13.08 -0.28 6.97
C MET A 130 -14.09 -1.29 6.39
N TYR A 131 -14.85 -0.92 5.35
CA TYR A 131 -15.84 -1.80 4.71
C TYR A 131 -15.26 -2.61 3.53
N GLU A 132 -13.99 -2.40 3.20
CA GLU A 132 -13.30 -3.18 2.18
C GLU A 132 -12.75 -4.48 2.81
N ASP A 133 -13.10 -5.64 2.25
CA ASP A 133 -12.75 -6.95 2.83
C ASP A 133 -11.22 -7.12 3.03
N TRP A 134 -10.42 -6.55 2.13
CA TRP A 134 -8.96 -6.58 2.22
C TRP A 134 -8.38 -5.66 3.31
N VAL A 135 -9.12 -4.62 3.73
CA VAL A 135 -8.69 -3.73 4.83
C VAL A 135 -8.85 -4.44 6.17
N GLN A 136 -9.91 -5.23 6.36
CA GLN A 136 -10.12 -5.99 7.59
C GLN A 136 -9.00 -7.01 7.84
N ALA A 137 -8.55 -7.69 6.79
CA ALA A 137 -7.43 -8.61 6.88
C ALA A 137 -6.11 -7.90 7.27
N ALA A 138 -5.89 -6.68 6.78
CA ALA A 138 -4.71 -5.88 7.10
C ALA A 138 -4.71 -5.34 8.53
N GLN A 139 -5.88 -4.97 9.06
CA GLN A 139 -6.02 -4.48 10.45
C GLN A 139 -5.74 -5.56 11.51
N CYS A 140 -5.86 -6.85 11.18
CA CYS A 140 -5.42 -7.90 12.13
C CYS A 140 -3.89 -8.02 12.22
N HIS A 141 -3.15 -7.42 11.28
CA HIS A 141 -1.69 -7.50 11.20
C HIS A 141 -0.98 -6.29 11.80
N TYR A 142 -1.61 -5.10 11.74
CA TYR A 142 -1.07 -3.81 12.19
C TYR A 142 -1.83 -3.27 13.39
#